data_AF-A0A7C2CVI8-F1
#
_entry.id   AF-A0A7C2CVI8-F1
#
_cell.length_a   1.000
_cell.length_b   1.000
_cell.length_c   1.000
_cell.angle_alpha   90.00
_cell.angle_beta   90.00
_cell.angle_gamma   90.00
#
_symmetry.space_group_name_H-M   'P 1'
#
loop_
_entity.id
_entity.type
_entity.pdbx_description
1 polymer ?
#
loop_
_entity_poly.entity_id
_entity_poly.type
_entity_poly.pdbx_seq_one_letter_code
_entity_poly.pdbx_strand_id
1 'polypeptide(L)'
;MALQETAQKAYTRYGGDAEKTYKARRFSIRQQLPHMTASQLQKHLRDLDEEIADLKNEIAQFEGWVRQIKREGSASAYFDHMHRTLTKSHLGMLELRLDANETALEWMRRERRIYAWELRLRKAKGLVKLPFLKARKSALEREAEQLQSRIAELNAQLQDLRAAHDKTLCEYAGVEREIQLLSV
;
A
#
# COMPACT_ATOMS: atom_id res chain seq x y z
N MET A 1 2.86 -21.23 4.06
CA MET A 1 3.00 -20.22 2.99
C MET A 1 4.32 -20.51 2.28
N ALA A 2 4.29 -20.85 0.99
CA ALA A 2 5.53 -21.05 0.24
C ALA A 2 6.34 -19.75 0.26
N LEU A 3 7.61 -19.83 0.65
CA LEU A 3 8.57 -18.72 0.54
C LEU A 3 8.59 -18.29 -0.92
N GLN A 4 8.04 -17.12 -1.20
CA GLN A 4 8.05 -16.54 -2.54
C GLN A 4 9.52 -16.37 -2.95
N GLU A 5 9.91 -16.98 -4.07
CA GLU A 5 11.28 -16.90 -4.58
C GLU A 5 11.65 -15.44 -4.83
N THR A 6 12.82 -15.01 -4.33
CA THR A 6 13.31 -13.63 -4.45
C THR A 6 13.43 -13.22 -5.92
N ALA A 7 13.31 -11.92 -6.21
CA ALA A 7 13.33 -11.45 -7.59
C ALA A 7 14.69 -11.74 -8.23
N GLN A 8 15.77 -11.53 -7.48
CA GLN A 8 17.13 -11.89 -7.91
C GLN A 8 17.22 -13.37 -8.30
N LYS A 9 16.82 -14.30 -7.43
CA LYS A 9 16.88 -15.75 -7.72
C LYS A 9 16.03 -16.14 -8.93
N ALA A 10 14.87 -15.52 -9.08
CA ALA A 10 13.96 -15.80 -10.20
C ALA A 10 14.58 -15.41 -11.56
N TYR A 11 15.31 -14.28 -11.61
CA TYR A 11 15.86 -13.76 -12.86
C TYR A 11 17.30 -14.20 -13.15
N THR A 12 18.09 -14.59 -12.16
CA THR A 12 19.47 -15.08 -12.36
C THR A 12 19.56 -16.58 -12.63
N ARG A 13 18.42 -17.29 -12.74
CA ARG A 13 18.38 -18.74 -12.95
C ARG A 13 18.99 -19.11 -14.33
N TYR A 14 20.14 -19.77 -14.29
CA TYR A 14 20.87 -20.20 -15.48
C TYR A 14 20.00 -21.04 -16.42
N GLY A 15 19.96 -20.67 -17.71
CA GLY A 15 19.17 -21.34 -18.74
C GLY A 15 17.67 -21.02 -18.73
N GLY A 16 17.20 -20.12 -17.85
CA GLY A 16 15.82 -19.65 -17.81
C GLY A 16 15.55 -18.49 -18.78
N ASP A 17 14.37 -18.48 -19.39
CA ASP A 17 13.86 -17.32 -20.13
C ASP A 17 13.38 -16.24 -19.14
N ALA A 18 14.22 -15.22 -18.93
CA ALA A 18 13.95 -14.13 -18.01
C ALA A 18 12.69 -13.33 -18.40
N GLU A 19 12.35 -13.24 -19.69
CA GLU A 19 11.14 -12.57 -20.15
C GLU A 19 9.90 -13.39 -19.75
N LYS A 20 9.93 -14.71 -19.94
CA LYS A 20 8.84 -15.60 -19.50
C LYS A 20 8.65 -15.54 -17.99
N THR A 21 9.73 -15.56 -17.22
CA THR A 21 9.69 -15.38 -15.76
C THR A 21 9.07 -14.04 -15.39
N TYR A 22 9.48 -12.96 -16.06
CA TYR A 22 8.92 -11.62 -15.82
C TYR A 22 7.43 -11.56 -16.12
N LYS A 23 6.97 -12.15 -17.24
CA LYS A 23 5.54 -12.19 -17.59
C LYS A 23 4.72 -12.91 -16.53
N ALA A 24 5.19 -14.07 -16.04
CA ALA A 24 4.53 -14.83 -14.98
C ALA A 24 4.47 -14.04 -13.66
N ARG A 25 5.59 -13.45 -13.23
CA ARG A 25 5.65 -12.62 -12.03
C ARG A 25 4.76 -11.39 -12.15
N ARG A 26 4.81 -10.66 -13.27
CA ARG A 26 3.95 -9.51 -13.54
C ARG A 26 2.47 -9.86 -13.45
N PHE A 27 2.06 -11.03 -13.93
CA PHE A 27 0.69 -11.49 -13.80
C PHE A 27 0.31 -11.72 -12.32
N SER A 28 1.16 -12.43 -11.57
CA SER A 28 0.97 -12.65 -10.13
C SER A 28 0.89 -11.34 -9.34
N ILE A 29 1.80 -10.40 -9.62
CA ILE A 29 1.81 -9.06 -9.03
C ILE A 29 0.46 -8.37 -9.28
N ARG A 30 -0.03 -8.36 -10.52
CA ARG A 30 -1.32 -7.74 -10.85
C ARG A 30 -2.50 -8.32 -10.08
N GLN A 31 -2.50 -9.61 -9.78
CA GLN A 31 -3.54 -10.24 -8.96
C GLN A 31 -3.43 -9.84 -7.48
N GLN A 32 -2.21 -9.68 -6.98
CA GLN A 32 -1.96 -9.34 -5.57
C GLN A 32 -2.15 -7.86 -5.27
N LEU A 33 -1.78 -6.96 -6.21
CA LEU A 33 -1.77 -5.51 -6.01
C LEU A 33 -3.06 -4.99 -5.36
N PRO A 34 -4.29 -5.30 -5.82
CA PRO A 34 -5.52 -4.77 -5.22
C PRO A 34 -5.68 -5.08 -3.73
N HIS A 35 -5.14 -6.20 -3.26
CA HIS A 35 -5.29 -6.70 -1.89
C HIS A 35 -4.11 -6.33 -0.99
N MET A 36 -3.00 -5.86 -1.57
CA MET A 36 -1.85 -5.43 -0.79
C MET A 36 -2.12 -4.11 -0.06
N THR A 37 -1.64 -3.98 1.17
CA THR A 37 -1.64 -2.72 1.92
C THR A 37 -0.50 -1.80 1.46
N ALA A 38 -0.57 -0.52 1.84
CA ALA A 38 0.49 0.44 1.55
C ALA A 38 1.83 0.06 2.23
N SER A 39 1.78 -0.49 3.45
CA SER A 39 2.97 -0.95 4.17
C SER A 39 3.60 -2.18 3.51
N GLN A 40 2.78 -3.11 3.01
CA GLN A 40 3.25 -4.25 2.23
C GLN A 40 3.92 -3.78 0.92
N LEU A 41 3.30 -2.85 0.18
CA LEU A 41 3.91 -2.27 -1.03
C LEU A 41 5.26 -1.60 -0.75
N GLN A 42 5.36 -0.85 0.35
CA GLN A 42 6.62 -0.22 0.77
C GLN A 42 7.67 -1.25 1.16
N LYS A 43 7.27 -2.33 1.84
CA LYS A 43 8.18 -3.43 2.17
C LYS A 43 8.74 -4.07 0.90
N HIS A 44 7.89 -4.48 -0.04
CA HIS A 44 8.35 -5.06 -1.32
C HIS A 44 9.28 -4.13 -2.10
N LEU A 45 9.04 -2.81 -2.06
CA LEU A 45 9.94 -1.85 -2.69
C LEU A 45 11.32 -1.81 -2.02
N ARG A 46 11.37 -1.86 -0.67
CA ARG A 46 12.64 -1.93 0.07
C ARG A 46 13.39 -3.22 -0.21
N ASP A 47 12.70 -4.35 -0.12
CA ASP A 47 13.27 -5.67 -0.40
C ASP A 47 13.85 -5.70 -1.84
N LEU A 48 13.13 -5.18 -2.83
CA LEU A 48 13.64 -5.04 -4.20
C LEU A 48 14.81 -4.06 -4.33
N ASP A 49 14.81 -2.95 -3.58
CA ASP A 49 15.90 -1.97 -3.60
C ASP A 49 17.19 -2.56 -3.01
N GLU A 50 17.08 -3.37 -1.95
CA GLU A 50 18.18 -4.12 -1.35
C GLU A 50 18.72 -5.17 -2.34
N GLU A 51 17.87 -6.03 -2.90
CA GLU A 51 18.30 -7.04 -3.90
C GLU A 51 18.94 -6.40 -5.15
N ILE A 52 18.43 -5.25 -5.60
CA ILE A 52 19.01 -4.49 -6.73
C ILE A 52 20.39 -3.94 -6.37
N ALA A 53 20.59 -3.48 -5.12
CA ALA A 53 21.88 -2.97 -4.67
C ALA A 53 22.92 -4.09 -4.60
N ASP A 54 22.54 -5.25 -4.06
CA ASP A 54 23.40 -6.43 -3.98
C ASP A 54 23.80 -6.92 -5.38
N LEU A 55 22.85 -7.03 -6.30
CA LEU A 55 23.13 -7.48 -7.67
C LEU A 55 24.04 -6.49 -8.42
N LYS A 56 23.91 -5.18 -8.19
CA LYS A 56 24.83 -4.18 -8.75
C LYS A 56 26.26 -4.36 -8.22
N ASN A 57 26.42 -4.67 -6.94
CA ASN A 57 27.73 -4.92 -6.35
C ASN A 57 28.36 -6.18 -6.94
N GLU A 58 27.57 -7.26 -7.12
CA GLU A 58 28.04 -8.51 -7.77
C GLU A 58 28.49 -8.25 -9.22
N ILE A 59 27.70 -7.50 -10.00
CA ILE A 59 28.06 -7.09 -11.37
C ILE A 59 29.40 -6.33 -11.37
N ALA A 60 29.56 -5.33 -10.51
CA ALA A 60 30.79 -4.55 -10.43
C ALA A 60 32.03 -5.41 -10.07
N GLN A 61 31.86 -6.41 -9.21
CA GLN A 61 32.93 -7.36 -8.89
C GLN A 61 33.29 -8.23 -10.10
N PHE A 62 32.30 -8.77 -10.80
CA PHE A 62 32.53 -9.59 -12.00
C PHE A 62 33.19 -8.79 -13.13
N GLU A 63 32.76 -7.55 -13.36
CA GLU A 63 33.43 -6.64 -14.29
C GLU A 63 34.89 -6.39 -13.88
N GLY A 64 35.18 -6.29 -12.59
CA GLY A 64 36.52 -6.18 -12.04
C GLY A 64 37.38 -7.39 -12.41
N TRP A 65 36.89 -8.59 -12.13
CA TRP A 65 37.59 -9.84 -12.45
C TRP A 65 37.79 -10.03 -13.96
N VAL A 66 36.77 -9.79 -14.78
CA VAL A 66 36.88 -9.88 -16.24
C VAL A 66 37.95 -8.92 -16.77
N ARG A 67 37.98 -7.67 -16.27
CA ARG A 67 39.02 -6.70 -16.65
C ARG A 67 40.42 -7.14 -16.22
N GLN A 68 40.57 -7.68 -15.01
CA GLN A 68 41.85 -8.16 -14.51
C GLN A 68 42.38 -9.34 -15.33
N ILE A 69 41.53 -10.35 -15.58
CA ILE A 69 41.88 -11.53 -16.37
C ILE A 69 42.31 -11.14 -17.79
N LYS A 70 41.60 -10.19 -18.42
CA LYS A 70 41.95 -9.67 -19.75
C LYS A 70 43.27 -8.92 -19.79
N ARG A 71 43.67 -8.24 -18.69
CA ARG A 71 44.92 -7.47 -18.60
C ARG A 71 46.13 -8.32 -18.25
N GLU A 72 45.99 -9.18 -17.25
CA GLU A 72 47.12 -9.91 -16.64
C GLU A 72 47.34 -11.28 -17.29
N GLY A 73 46.38 -11.78 -18.08
CA GLY A 73 46.45 -13.12 -18.69
C GLY A 73 46.41 -14.27 -17.68
N SER A 74 46.30 -13.95 -16.39
CA SER A 74 46.29 -14.84 -15.23
C SER A 74 45.22 -14.35 -14.26
N ALA A 75 44.45 -15.27 -13.68
CA ALA A 75 43.30 -14.94 -12.84
C ALA A 75 43.55 -15.13 -11.34
N SER A 76 44.78 -14.86 -10.86
CA SER A 76 45.16 -15.17 -9.47
C SER A 76 44.16 -14.63 -8.44
N ALA A 77 43.67 -13.39 -8.60
CA ALA A 77 42.68 -12.80 -7.69
C ALA A 77 41.27 -13.41 -7.77
N TYR A 78 40.86 -13.99 -8.91
CA TYR A 78 39.60 -14.72 -9.03
C TYR A 78 39.68 -16.11 -8.37
N PHE A 79 40.87 -16.71 -8.38
CA PHE A 79 41.11 -18.05 -7.84
C PHE A 79 41.25 -18.13 -6.34
N ASP A 80 41.80 -17.07 -5.71
CA ASP A 80 41.88 -16.99 -4.26
C ASP A 80 40.50 -17.13 -3.60
N HIS A 81 39.42 -16.87 -4.35
CA HIS A 81 38.04 -17.06 -3.91
C HIS A 81 37.34 -18.34 -4.43
N MET A 82 37.88 -19.04 -5.45
CA MET A 82 37.18 -20.14 -6.16
C MET A 82 37.92 -21.49 -6.19
N HIS A 83 39.14 -21.61 -5.62
CA HIS A 83 39.87 -22.88 -5.41
C HIS A 83 39.80 -23.91 -6.57
N ARG A 84 40.12 -23.52 -7.81
CA ARG A 84 40.26 -24.46 -8.96
C ARG A 84 41.16 -23.87 -10.04
N THR A 85 41.88 -24.69 -10.81
CA THR A 85 42.78 -24.33 -11.92
C THR A 85 42.03 -23.89 -13.21
N LEU A 86 42.51 -22.87 -13.93
CA LEU A 86 41.83 -22.28 -15.12
C LEU A 86 42.09 -23.04 -16.42
N THR A 87 41.04 -23.01 -17.25
CA THR A 87 41.10 -23.05 -18.72
C THR A 87 40.32 -21.85 -19.31
N LYS A 88 40.57 -21.46 -20.57
CA LYS A 88 39.89 -20.37 -21.32
C LYS A 88 38.34 -20.36 -21.21
N SER A 89 37.74 -21.50 -20.85
CA SER A 89 36.30 -21.70 -20.62
C SER A 89 35.70 -20.83 -19.51
N HIS A 90 36.48 -20.40 -18.51
CA HIS A 90 35.92 -19.70 -17.35
C HIS A 90 35.75 -18.19 -17.56
N LEU A 91 36.54 -17.56 -18.44
CA LEU A 91 36.30 -16.17 -18.84
C LEU A 91 34.96 -16.04 -19.55
N GLY A 92 34.68 -16.95 -20.50
CA GLY A 92 33.38 -17.02 -21.16
C GLY A 92 32.23 -17.31 -20.18
N MET A 93 32.46 -18.15 -19.16
CA MET A 93 31.46 -18.40 -18.12
C MET A 93 31.20 -17.16 -17.25
N LEU A 94 32.23 -16.39 -16.93
CA LEU A 94 32.11 -15.13 -16.20
C LEU A 94 31.35 -14.07 -17.01
N GLU A 95 31.67 -13.92 -18.29
CA GLU A 95 30.97 -13.00 -19.20
C GLU A 95 29.49 -13.39 -19.35
N LEU A 96 29.19 -14.68 -19.55
CA LEU A 96 27.80 -15.16 -19.58
C LEU A 96 27.04 -14.89 -18.27
N ARG A 97 27.71 -15.03 -17.13
CA ARG A 97 27.09 -14.74 -15.82
C ARG A 97 26.89 -13.25 -15.61
N LEU A 98 27.81 -12.42 -16.09
CA LEU A 98 27.70 -10.96 -16.08
C LEU A 98 26.48 -10.52 -16.89
N ASP A 99 26.36 -10.99 -18.15
CA ASP A 99 25.22 -10.68 -19.02
C ASP A 99 23.88 -11.12 -18.40
N ALA A 100 23.86 -12.30 -17.78
CA ALA A 100 22.68 -12.79 -17.07
C ALA A 100 22.30 -11.91 -15.88
N ASN A 101 23.29 -11.45 -15.10
CA ASN A 101 23.07 -10.56 -13.96
C ASN A 101 22.60 -9.16 -14.40
N GLU A 102 23.15 -8.61 -15.48
CA GLU A 102 22.69 -7.35 -16.07
C GLU A 102 21.24 -7.46 -16.54
N THR A 103 20.92 -8.54 -17.25
CA THR A 103 19.55 -8.83 -17.69
C THR A 103 18.60 -8.95 -16.50
N ALA A 104 18.99 -9.68 -15.45
CA ALA A 104 18.21 -9.81 -14.22
C ALA A 104 17.97 -8.45 -13.55
N LEU A 105 18.99 -7.60 -13.49
CA LEU A 105 18.90 -6.24 -12.94
C LEU A 105 17.87 -5.39 -13.69
N GLU A 106 17.80 -5.49 -15.02
CA GLU A 106 16.79 -4.79 -15.81
C GLU A 106 15.36 -5.24 -15.48
N TRP A 107 15.15 -6.55 -15.37
CA TRP A 107 13.84 -7.11 -15.04
C TRP A 107 13.40 -6.75 -13.62
N MET A 108 14.30 -6.78 -12.65
CA MET A 108 14.04 -6.30 -11.28
C MET A 108 13.66 -4.82 -11.27
N ARG A 109 14.35 -3.96 -12.05
CA ARG A 109 13.98 -2.54 -12.19
C ARG A 109 12.60 -2.36 -12.83
N ARG A 110 12.22 -3.21 -13.79
CA ARG A 110 10.87 -3.20 -14.38
C ARG A 110 9.82 -3.60 -13.35
N GLU A 111 10.09 -4.63 -12.54
CA GLU A 111 9.20 -5.07 -11.45
C GLU A 111 9.03 -3.98 -10.40
N ARG A 112 10.12 -3.36 -9.94
CA ARG A 112 10.11 -2.23 -9.01
C ARG A 112 9.25 -1.06 -9.52
N ARG A 113 9.32 -0.74 -10.81
CA ARG A 113 8.51 0.33 -11.41
C ARG A 113 7.00 0.08 -11.27
N ILE A 114 6.56 -1.17 -11.31
CA ILE A 114 5.14 -1.53 -11.13
C ILE A 114 4.70 -1.15 -9.71
N TYR A 115 5.42 -1.62 -8.70
CA TYR A 115 5.11 -1.32 -7.30
C TYR A 115 5.19 0.18 -6.98
N ALA A 116 6.20 0.86 -7.51
CA ALA A 116 6.37 2.29 -7.30
C ALA A 116 5.23 3.11 -7.94
N TRP A 117 4.79 2.72 -9.14
CA TRP A 117 3.67 3.38 -9.81
C TRP A 117 2.37 3.18 -9.04
N GLU A 118 2.09 1.96 -8.57
CA GLU A 118 0.89 1.69 -7.76
C GLU A 118 0.87 2.52 -6.48
N LEU A 119 2.00 2.62 -5.77
CA LEU A 119 2.10 3.42 -4.55
C LEU A 119 1.83 4.90 -4.83
N ARG A 120 2.36 5.45 -5.93
CA ARG A 120 2.09 6.84 -6.36
C ARG A 120 0.62 7.04 -6.69
N LEU A 121 0.02 6.11 -7.43
CA LEU A 121 -1.39 6.19 -7.81
C LEU A 121 -2.30 6.21 -6.56
N ARG A 122 -2.00 5.38 -5.56
CA ARG A 122 -2.75 5.36 -4.30
C ARG A 122 -2.62 6.66 -3.52
N LYS A 123 -1.41 7.20 -3.43
CA LYS A 123 -1.18 8.51 -2.81
C LYS A 123 -1.97 9.61 -3.53
N ALA A 124 -1.93 9.65 -4.86
CA ALA A 124 -2.68 10.62 -5.64
C ALA A 124 -4.20 10.49 -5.43
N LYS A 125 -4.75 9.27 -5.50
CA LYS A 125 -6.17 9.02 -5.22
C LYS A 125 -6.58 9.46 -3.81
N GLY A 126 -5.75 9.18 -2.81
CA GLY A 126 -5.97 9.63 -1.44
C GLY A 126 -5.95 11.14 -1.30
N LEU A 127 -4.95 11.81 -1.88
CA LEU A 127 -4.80 13.26 -1.85
C LEU A 127 -5.98 14.00 -2.50
N VAL A 128 -6.53 13.46 -3.58
CA VAL A 128 -7.70 14.06 -4.23
C VAL A 128 -8.97 13.84 -3.41
N LYS A 129 -9.27 12.61 -2.97
CA LYS A 129 -10.55 12.29 -2.31
C LYS A 129 -10.66 12.82 -0.88
N LEU A 130 -9.55 12.87 -0.15
CA LEU A 130 -9.53 13.22 1.27
C LEU A 130 -10.13 14.61 1.57
N PRO A 131 -9.76 15.72 0.88
CA PRO A 131 -10.34 17.03 1.16
C PRO A 131 -11.86 17.08 0.93
N PHE A 132 -12.37 16.44 -0.13
CA PHE A 132 -13.82 16.37 -0.36
C PHE A 132 -14.55 15.60 0.76
N LEU A 133 -13.98 14.49 1.22
CA LEU A 133 -14.55 13.72 2.33
C LEU A 133 -14.51 14.50 3.63
N LYS A 134 -13.43 15.25 3.91
CA LYS A 134 -13.35 16.15 5.06
C LYS A 134 -14.41 17.25 5.00
N ALA A 135 -14.54 17.92 3.86
CA ALA A 135 -15.54 18.96 3.66
C ALA A 135 -16.97 18.42 3.84
N ARG A 136 -17.27 17.24 3.25
CA ARG A 136 -18.56 16.58 3.40
C ARG A 136 -18.85 16.19 4.85
N LYS A 137 -17.85 15.66 5.56
CA LYS A 137 -17.97 15.34 6.99
C LYS A 137 -18.35 16.60 7.79
N SER A 138 -17.62 17.70 7.61
CA SER A 138 -17.90 18.95 8.33
C SER A 138 -19.25 19.56 7.97
N ALA A 139 -19.72 19.42 6.74
CA ALA A 139 -21.07 19.85 6.36
C ALA A 139 -22.15 19.06 7.10
N LEU A 140 -22.01 17.73 7.15
CA LEU A 140 -22.92 16.84 7.87
C LEU A 140 -22.89 17.10 9.39
N GLU A 141 -21.72 17.41 9.96
CA GLU A 141 -21.60 17.78 11.38
C GLU A 141 -22.42 19.04 11.70
N ARG A 142 -22.33 20.09 10.86
CA ARG A 142 -23.14 21.31 11.03
C ARG A 142 -24.63 21.06 10.89
N GLU A 143 -25.03 20.24 9.92
CA GLU A 143 -26.43 19.88 9.73
C GLU A 143 -26.96 19.10 10.95
N ALA A 144 -26.15 18.19 11.50
CA ALA A 144 -26.49 17.47 12.73
C ALA A 144 -26.64 18.41 13.92
N GLU A 145 -25.74 19.38 14.10
CA GLU A 145 -25.83 20.41 15.16
C GLU A 145 -27.11 21.26 15.02
N GLN A 146 -27.46 21.66 13.79
CA GLN A 146 -28.69 22.40 13.52
C GLN A 146 -29.93 21.59 13.88
N LEU A 147 -29.99 20.32 13.46
CA LEU A 147 -31.10 19.43 13.80
C LEU A 147 -31.20 19.19 15.33
N GLN A 148 -30.07 19.04 16.02
CA GLN A 148 -30.04 18.94 17.47
C GLN A 148 -30.61 20.19 18.15
N SER A 149 -30.22 21.38 17.69
CA SER A 149 -30.74 22.64 18.22
C SER A 149 -32.26 22.78 18.00
N ARG A 150 -32.75 22.36 16.83
CA ARG A 150 -34.18 22.37 16.51
C ARG A 150 -34.99 21.40 17.37
N ILE A 151 -34.44 20.21 17.62
CA ILE A 151 -35.06 19.23 18.53
C ILE A 151 -35.16 19.80 19.95
N ALA A 152 -34.10 20.46 20.43
CA ALA A 152 -34.12 21.09 21.76
C ALA A 152 -35.20 22.17 21.86
N GLU A 153 -35.34 23.02 20.85
CA GLU A 153 -36.37 24.05 20.78
C GLU A 153 -37.79 23.46 20.78
N LEU A 154 -38.05 22.45 19.93
CA LEU A 154 -39.34 21.78 19.87
C LEU A 154 -39.68 21.07 21.19
N ASN A 155 -38.68 20.49 21.86
CA ASN A 155 -38.88 19.88 23.17
C ASN A 155 -39.26 20.91 24.24
N ALA A 156 -38.65 22.10 24.21
CA ALA A 156 -39.04 23.20 25.10
C ALA A 156 -40.50 23.64 24.83
N GLN A 157 -40.87 23.81 23.57
CA GLN A 157 -42.25 24.15 23.18
C GLN A 157 -43.26 23.07 23.64
N LEU A 158 -42.91 21.79 23.52
CA LEU A 158 -43.74 20.69 24.02
C LEU A 158 -43.90 20.72 25.54
N GLN A 159 -42.87 21.10 26.29
CA GLN A 159 -42.95 21.24 27.74
C GLN A 159 -43.88 22.39 28.14
N ASP A 160 -43.78 23.54 27.49
CA ASP A 160 -44.66 24.69 27.75
C ASP A 160 -46.13 24.34 27.46
N LEU A 161 -46.37 23.64 26.35
CA LEU A 161 -47.72 23.24 25.94
C LEU A 161 -48.33 22.21 26.89
N ARG A 162 -47.51 21.28 27.42
CA ARG A 162 -47.94 20.35 28.48
C ARG A 162 -48.31 21.09 29.76
N ALA A 163 -47.50 22.06 30.19
CA ALA A 163 -47.79 22.86 31.38
C ALA A 163 -49.10 23.67 31.22
N ALA A 164 -49.33 24.26 30.04
CA ALA A 164 -50.57 24.98 29.75
C ALA A 164 -51.80 24.05 29.73
N HIS A 165 -51.66 22.85 29.16
CA HIS A 165 -52.70 21.83 29.18
C HIS A 165 -53.05 21.40 30.61
N ASP A 166 -52.05 21.10 31.44
CA ASP A 166 -52.25 20.69 32.83
C ASP A 166 -52.94 21.79 33.64
N LYS A 167 -52.57 23.05 33.41
CA LYS A 167 -53.27 24.20 34.02
C LYS A 167 -54.74 24.25 33.60
N THR A 168 -55.02 24.09 32.31
CA THR A 168 -56.39 24.11 31.77
C THR A 168 -57.23 22.95 32.35
N LEU A 169 -56.63 21.77 32.53
CA LEU A 169 -57.28 20.63 33.19
C LEU A 169 -57.64 20.94 34.64
N CYS A 170 -56.75 21.58 35.40
CA CYS A 170 -57.04 21.99 36.77
C CYS A 170 -58.20 23.01 36.83
N GLU A 171 -58.22 23.99 35.93
CA GLU A 171 -59.30 24.96 35.81
C GLU A 171 -60.63 24.28 35.47
N TYR A 172 -60.64 23.40 34.46
CA TYR A 172 -61.81 22.61 34.08
C TYR A 172 -62.35 21.78 35.24
N ALA A 173 -61.50 21.03 35.94
CA ALA A 173 -61.89 20.21 37.08
C ALA A 173 -62.46 21.06 38.24
N GLY A 174 -61.93 22.27 38.43
CA GLY A 174 -62.47 23.24 39.39
C GLY A 174 -63.91 23.64 39.05
N VAL A 175 -64.14 24.06 37.80
CA VAL A 175 -65.47 24.45 37.30
C VAL A 175 -66.45 23.28 37.32
N GLU A 176 -66.03 22.10 36.90
CA GLU A 176 -66.87 20.89 36.93
C GLU A 176 -67.34 20.57 38.35
N ARG A 177 -66.46 20.71 39.34
CA ARG A 177 -66.80 20.54 40.76
C ARG A 177 -67.77 21.61 41.27
N GLU A 178 -67.59 22.87 40.87
CA GLU A 178 -68.53 23.94 41.21
C GLU A 178 -69.94 23.65 40.66
N ILE A 179 -70.03 23.20 39.41
CA ILE A 179 -71.31 22.81 38.79
C ILE A 179 -71.96 21.67 39.60
N GLN A 180 -71.21 20.63 39.94
CA GLN A 180 -71.73 19.49 40.73
C GLN A 180 -72.30 19.91 42.09
N LEU A 181 -71.69 20.89 42.75
CA LEU A 181 -72.17 21.41 44.04
C LEU A 181 -73.45 22.25 43.91
N LEU A 182 -73.68 22.86 42.74
CA LEU A 182 -74.85 23.71 42.46
C LEU A 182 -76.05 22.93 41.90
N SER A 183 -75.81 21.76 41.30
CA SER A 183 -76.86 20.85 40.84
C SER A 183 -77.47 20.08 42.02
N VAL A 184 -78.46 20.70 42.67
CA VAL A 184 -79.43 20.10 43.61
C VAL A 184 -80.75 19.83 42.90
#